data_AF-A0A643JQT6-F1
#
_entry.id   AF-A0A643JQT6-F1
#
_cell.length_a   1.000
_cell.length_b   1.000
_cell.length_c   1.000
_cell.angle_alpha   90.00
_cell.angle_beta   90.00
_cell.angle_gamma   90.00
#
_symmetry.space_group_name_H-M   'P 1'
#
loop_
_entity.id
_entity.type
_entity.pdbx_description
1 polymer ?
#
loop_
_entity_poly.entity_id
_entity_poly.type
_entity_poly.pdbx_seq_one_letter_code
_entity_poly.pdbx_strand_id
1 'polypeptide(L)'
;MAHTFAELVEKQRAARQAHNRVDELRNSYGPPTQHTWTAQETETYETALRAWRDLDRDARSAVAEYAREQSRPRQEIETELNEALRQSGSGN
;
A
#
# COMPACT_ATOMS: atom_id res chain seq x y z
N MET A 1 -13.06 -15.30 7.36
CA MET A 1 -14.19 -14.52 6.79
C MET A 1 -13.87 -14.37 5.33
N ALA A 2 -14.85 -14.54 4.43
CA ALA A 2 -14.62 -14.26 3.02
C ALA A 2 -14.23 -12.79 2.87
N HIS A 3 -13.06 -12.52 2.29
CA HIS A 3 -12.63 -11.15 2.05
C HIS A 3 -13.64 -10.49 1.11
N THR A 4 -14.10 -9.29 1.43
CA THR A 4 -15.00 -8.57 0.53
C THR A 4 -14.21 -7.66 -0.40
N PHE A 5 -14.73 -7.37 -1.59
CA PHE A 5 -14.06 -6.43 -2.50
C PHE A 5 -13.82 -5.05 -1.84
N ALA A 6 -14.77 -4.55 -1.05
CA ALA A 6 -14.60 -3.31 -0.30
C ALA A 6 -13.44 -3.37 0.71
N GLU A 7 -13.27 -4.51 1.39
CA GLU A 7 -12.15 -4.72 2.31
C GLU A 7 -10.81 -4.71 1.57
N LEU A 8 -10.74 -5.31 0.38
CA LEU A 8 -9.53 -5.28 -0.46
C LEU A 8 -9.18 -3.85 -0.88
N VAL A 9 -10.19 -3.05 -1.26
CA VAL A 9 -10.00 -1.63 -1.60
C VAL A 9 -9.44 -0.87 -0.41
N GLU A 10 -10.00 -1.03 0.79
CA GLU A 10 -9.51 -0.34 1.99
C GLU A 10 -8.09 -0.79 2.38
N LYS A 11 -7.77 -2.09 2.32
CA LYS A 11 -6.40 -2.60 2.57
C LYS A 11 -5.40 -2.02 1.57
N GLN A 12 -5.73 -2.04 0.29
CA GLN A 12 -4.86 -1.49 -0.75
C GLN A 12 -4.72 0.04 -0.64
N ARG A 13 -5.78 0.73 -0.20
CA ARG A 13 -5.75 2.17 0.08
C ARG A 13 -4.83 2.48 1.26
N ALA A 14 -4.92 1.73 2.35
CA ALA A 14 -4.02 1.87 3.50
C ALA A 14 -2.56 1.64 3.10
N ALA A 15 -2.29 0.60 2.29
CA ALA A 15 -0.96 0.36 1.75
C ALA A 15 -0.45 1.53 0.88
N ARG A 16 -1.30 2.10 0.01
CA ARG A 16 -0.92 3.27 -0.81
C ARG A 16 -0.68 4.52 0.04
N GLN A 17 -1.47 4.76 1.08
CA GLN A 17 -1.23 5.87 2.02
C GLN A 17 0.09 5.70 2.77
N ALA A 18 0.40 4.50 3.25
CA ALA A 18 1.67 4.21 3.91
C ALA A 18 2.85 4.39 2.95
N HIS A 19 2.71 3.97 1.69
CA HIS A 19 3.71 4.21 0.64
C HIS A 19 3.94 5.71 0.41
N ASN A 20 2.86 6.50 0.27
CA ASN A 20 2.96 7.95 0.12
C ASN A 20 3.71 8.58 1.30
N ARG A 21 3.47 8.10 2.53
CA ARG A 21 4.20 8.58 3.71
C ARG A 21 5.70 8.25 3.63
N VAL A 22 6.07 7.07 3.17
CA VAL A 22 7.48 6.69 2.95
C VAL A 22 8.13 7.60 1.90
N ASP A 23 7.42 7.88 0.81
CA ASP A 23 7.90 8.80 -0.23
C ASP A 23 8.04 10.23 0.29
N GLU A 24 7.07 10.73 1.07
CA GLU A 24 7.15 12.04 1.73
C GLU A 24 8.35 12.14 2.66
N LEU A 25 8.60 11.12 3.49
CA LEU A 25 9.76 11.07 4.38
C LEU A 25 11.06 11.12 3.56
N ARG A 26 11.15 10.31 2.50
CA ARG A 26 12.31 10.30 1.61
C ARG A 26 12.51 11.66 0.91
N ASN A 27 11.44 12.31 0.49
CA ASN A 27 11.50 13.63 -0.13
C ASN A 27 11.88 14.72 0.90
N SER A 28 11.40 14.62 2.13
CA SER A 28 11.68 15.57 3.21
C SER A 28 13.10 15.47 3.73
N TYR A 29 13.67 14.27 3.86
CA TYR A 29 15.04 14.05 4.32
C TYR A 29 16.09 14.34 3.24
N GLY A 30 15.64 14.52 1.99
CA GLY A 30 16.50 14.78 0.85
C GLY A 30 17.20 13.53 0.33
N PRO A 31 17.79 13.62 -0.88
CA PRO A 31 18.46 12.49 -1.50
C PRO A 31 19.65 12.06 -0.62
N PRO A 32 19.79 10.75 -0.31
CA PRO A 32 20.85 10.24 0.56
C PRO A 32 22.25 10.46 0.00
N THR A 33 22.37 10.86 -1.28
CA THR A 33 23.63 11.24 -1.93
C THR A 33 24.07 12.68 -1.59
N GLN A 34 23.18 13.51 -1.06
CA GLN A 34 23.47 14.91 -0.67
C GLN A 34 23.38 15.14 0.84
N HIS A 35 22.69 14.27 1.58
CA HIS A 35 22.58 14.37 3.04
C HIS A 35 22.64 12.98 3.68
N THR A 36 23.52 12.82 4.67
CA THR A 36 23.49 11.65 5.56
C THR A 36 22.34 11.86 6.53
N TRP A 37 21.32 11.03 6.45
CA TRP A 37 20.21 11.06 7.39
C TRP A 37 20.71 10.82 8.82
N THR A 38 20.11 11.50 9.78
CA THR A 38 20.33 11.23 11.20
C THR A 38 19.81 9.84 11.58
N ALA A 39 20.26 9.32 12.72
CA ALA A 39 19.78 8.04 13.25
C ALA A 39 18.24 8.05 13.43
N GLN A 40 17.70 9.17 13.93
CA GLN A 40 16.25 9.33 14.15
C GLN A 40 15.46 9.34 12.83
N GLU A 41 15.96 10.01 11.79
CA GLU A 41 15.31 10.04 10.47
C GLU A 41 15.35 8.67 9.80
N THR A 42 16.48 7.97 9.92
CA THR A 42 16.64 6.60 9.43
C THR A 42 15.66 5.66 10.13
N GLU A 43 15.58 5.70 11.46
CA GLU A 43 14.63 4.87 12.23
C GLU A 43 13.18 5.18 11.88
N THR A 44 12.84 6.46 11.69
CA THR A 44 11.49 6.90 11.30
C THR A 44 11.13 6.38 9.92
N TYR A 45 12.05 6.50 8.95
CA TYR A 45 11.87 5.98 7.60
C TYR A 45 11.72 4.46 7.60
N GLU A 46 12.59 3.73 8.31
CA GLU A 46 12.55 2.27 8.39
C GLU A 46 11.25 1.77 9.02
N THR A 47 10.76 2.47 10.05
CA THR A 47 9.47 2.17 10.69
C THR A 47 8.31 2.34 9.72
N ALA A 48 8.27 3.48 9.00
CA ALA A 48 7.26 3.72 7.98
C ALA A 48 7.33 2.69 6.83
N LEU A 49 8.55 2.34 6.40
CA LEU A 49 8.79 1.35 5.37
C LEU A 49 8.32 -0.04 5.79
N ARG A 50 8.59 -0.45 7.04
CA ARG A 50 8.11 -1.72 7.59
C ARG A 50 6.58 -1.74 7.64
N ALA A 51 5.96 -0.69 8.18
CA ALA A 51 4.50 -0.58 8.25
C ALA A 51 3.86 -0.68 6.86
N TRP A 52 4.43 -0.02 5.85
CA TRP A 52 3.98 -0.13 4.47
C TRP A 52 4.09 -1.57 3.94
N ARG A 53 5.22 -2.24 4.16
CA ARG A 53 5.44 -3.63 3.70
C ARG A 53 4.46 -4.60 4.32
N ASP A 54 4.15 -4.42 5.60
CA ASP A 54 3.17 -5.27 6.30
C ASP A 54 1.77 -5.07 5.72
N LEU A 55 1.36 -3.83 5.44
CA LEU A 55 0.08 -3.51 4.78
C LEU A 55 0.01 -4.03 3.33
N ASP A 56 1.07 -3.88 2.55
CA ASP A 56 1.14 -4.40 1.17
C ASP A 56 1.09 -5.93 1.16
N ARG A 57 1.73 -6.60 2.12
CA ARG A 57 1.67 -8.06 2.27
C ARG A 57 0.26 -8.53 2.62
N ASP A 58 -0.39 -7.87 3.58
CA ASP A 58 -1.77 -8.18 3.98
C ASP A 58 -2.74 -7.98 2.81
N ALA A 59 -2.64 -6.86 2.10
CA ALA A 59 -3.45 -6.60 0.90
C ALA A 59 -3.26 -7.69 -0.17
N ARG A 60 -2.02 -8.07 -0.48
CA ARG A 60 -1.74 -9.14 -1.46
C ARG A 60 -2.27 -10.50 -1.03
N SER A 61 -2.21 -10.83 0.26
CA SER A 61 -2.78 -12.07 0.80
C SER A 61 -4.29 -12.08 0.62
N ALA A 62 -4.96 -11.00 1.02
CA ALA A 62 -6.40 -10.87 0.91
C ALA A 62 -6.88 -10.95 -0.55
N VAL A 63 -6.16 -10.33 -1.49
CA VAL A 63 -6.45 -10.43 -2.93
C VAL A 63 -6.30 -11.86 -3.44
N ALA A 64 -5.24 -12.57 -3.02
CA ALA A 64 -5.02 -13.94 -3.43
C ALA A 64 -6.10 -14.89 -2.89
N GLU A 65 -6.55 -14.68 -1.66
CA GLU A 65 -7.64 -15.42 -1.04
C GLU A 65 -8.97 -15.13 -1.74
N TYR A 66 -9.31 -13.85 -1.96
CA TYR A 66 -10.51 -13.46 -2.69
C TYR A 66 -10.55 -14.03 -4.12
N ALA A 67 -9.44 -13.96 -4.85
CA ALA A 67 -9.35 -14.51 -6.20
C ALA A 67 -9.63 -16.03 -6.21
N ARG A 68 -9.11 -16.76 -5.21
CA ARG A 68 -9.38 -18.20 -5.04
C ARG A 68 -10.86 -18.46 -4.73
N GLU A 69 -11.46 -17.70 -3.82
CA GLU A 69 -12.88 -17.82 -3.47
C GLU A 69 -13.80 -17.53 -4.66
N GLN A 70 -13.48 -16.50 -5.44
CA GLN A 70 -14.25 -16.15 -6.64
C GLN A 70 -13.93 -17.04 -7.85
N SER A 71 -12.93 -17.93 -7.76
CA SER A 71 -12.41 -18.71 -8.89
C SER A 71 -12.01 -17.82 -10.08
N ARG A 72 -11.51 -16.61 -9.79
CA ARG A 72 -11.10 -15.60 -10.78
C ARG A 72 -9.57 -15.46 -10.79
N PRO A 73 -8.97 -15.10 -11.93
CA PRO A 73 -7.56 -14.78 -11.99
C PRO A 73 -7.23 -13.55 -11.14
N ARG A 74 -6.17 -13.64 -10.34
CA ARG A 74 -5.69 -12.55 -9.47
C ARG A 74 -5.49 -11.22 -10.22
N GLN A 75 -5.00 -11.27 -11.45
CA GLN A 75 -4.75 -10.09 -12.28
C GLN A 75 -6.03 -9.30 -12.59
N GLU A 76 -7.16 -9.98 -12.74
CA GLU A 76 -8.46 -9.34 -13.00
C GLU A 76 -8.92 -8.59 -11.76
N ILE A 77 -8.83 -9.22 -10.58
CA ILE A 77 -9.13 -8.58 -9.30
C ILE A 77 -8.21 -7.37 -9.05
N GLU A 78 -6.91 -7.50 -9.32
CA GLU A 78 -5.96 -6.38 -9.17
C GLU A 78 -6.26 -5.20 -10.12
N THR A 79 -6.79 -5.49 -11.31
CA THR A 79 -7.23 -4.46 -12.26
C THR A 79 -8.45 -3.72 -11.72
N GLU A 80 -9.47 -4.46 -11.27
CA GLU A 80 -10.68 -3.89 -10.65
C GLU A 80 -10.35 -3.06 -9.40
N LEU A 81 -9.41 -3.53 -8.57
CA LEU A 81 -8.96 -2.80 -7.39
C LEU A 81 -8.28 -1.48 -7.77
N ASN A 82 -7.43 -1.50 -8.80
CA ASN A 82 -6.78 -0.27 -9.27
C ASN A 82 -7.79 0.73 -9.83
N GLU A 83 -8.82 0.26 -10.53
CA GLU A 83 -9.93 1.10 -11.00
C GLU A 83 -10.74 1.68 -9.84
N ALA A 84 -11.14 0.84 -8.88
CA ALA A 84 -11.87 1.25 -7.69
C ALA A 84 -11.09 2.30 -6.86
N LEU A 85 -9.78 2.12 -6.71
CA LEU A 85 -8.92 3.09 -6.03
C LEU A 85 -8.86 4.43 -6.75
N ARG A 86 -8.81 4.43 -8.09
CA ARG A 86 -8.85 5.67 -8.89
C ARG A 86 -10.20 6.38 -8.74
N GLN A 87 -11.29 5.63 -8.75
CA GLN A 87 -12.64 6.17 -8.57
C GLN A 87 -12.86 6.72 -7.16
N SER A 88 -12.37 6.03 -6.13
CA SER A 88 -12.42 6.50 -4.73
C SER A 88 -11.58 7.76 -4.46
N GLY A 89 -10.59 8.05 -5.31
CA GLY A 89 -9.82 9.29 -5.29
C GLY A 89 -10.44 10.43 -6.11
N SER A 90 -11.48 10.13 -6.91
CA SER A 90 -12.20 11.07 -7.76
C SER A 90 -13.58 11.44 -7.19
N GLY A 91 -13.65 11.56 -5.86
CA GLY A 91 -14.83 11.99 -5.12
C GLY A 91 -14.54 13.24 -4.29
N ASN A 92 -14.59 14.40 -4.95
CA ASN A 92 -14.77 15.78 -4.45
C ASN A 92 -13.85 16.28 -3.32
#